data_AF-A0AA96WIA7-F1
#
_entry.id   AF-A0AA96WIA7-F1
#
_cell.length_a   1.000
_cell.length_b   1.000
_cell.length_c   1.000
_cell.angle_alpha   90.00
_cell.angle_beta   90.00
_cell.angle_gamma   90.00
#
_symmetry.space_group_name_H-M   'P 1'
#
loop_
_entity.id
_entity.type
_entity.pdbx_description
1 polymer ?
#
loop_
_entity_poly.entity_id
_entity_poly.type
_entity_poly.pdbx_seq_one_letter_code
_entity_poly.pdbx_strand_id
1 'polypeptide(L)' 'MDLVLIVATVIVAGLIFSLLVRVVRAALGTLITLGLVLLALQFLFGISFNDIWQEMAQLWRSLEQAIA' A
#
# COMPACT_ATOMS: atom_id res chain seq x y z
N MET A 1 -37.07 -20.61 -2.08
CA MET A 1 -36.09 -20.00 -3.00
C MET A 1 -34.87 -19.45 -2.25
N ASP A 2 -34.63 -19.88 -1.00
CA ASP A 2 -33.70 -19.16 -0.12
C ASP A 2 -32.41 -19.92 0.23
N LEU A 3 -32.41 -21.26 0.18
CA LEU A 3 -31.21 -22.03 0.52
C LEU A 3 -30.05 -21.79 -0.45
N VAL A 4 -30.35 -21.68 -1.75
CA VAL A 4 -29.34 -21.40 -2.78
C VAL A 4 -28.73 -20.00 -2.57
N LEU A 5 -29.56 -19.00 -2.22
CA LEU A 5 -29.11 -17.64 -1.98
C LEU A 5 -28.25 -17.56 -0.70
N ILE A 6 -28.64 -18.25 0.36
CA ILE A 6 -27.89 -18.33 1.62
C ILE A 6 -26.51 -18.96 1.38
N VAL A 7 -26.46 -20.09 0.67
CA VAL A 7 -25.20 -20.77 0.35
C VAL A 7 -24.32 -19.88 -0.53
N ALA A 8 -24.87 -19.25 -1.56
CA ALA A 8 -24.14 -18.33 -2.42
C ALA A 8 -23.56 -17.15 -1.63
N THR A 9 -24.34 -16.59 -0.70
CA THR A 9 -23.92 -15.44 0.13
C THR A 9 -22.78 -15.82 1.06
N VAL A 10 -22.85 -16.98 1.72
CA VAL A 10 -21.79 -17.48 2.60
C VAL A 10 -20.49 -17.72 1.82
N ILE A 11 -20.59 -18.30 0.62
CA ILE A 11 -19.42 -18.54 -0.25
C ILE A 11 -18.80 -17.20 -0.68
N VAL A 12 -19.59 -16.26 -1.17
CA VAL A 12 -19.11 -14.95 -1.63
C VAL A 12 -18.49 -14.15 -0.48
N ALA A 13 -19.12 -14.15 0.70
CA ALA A 13 -18.57 -13.49 1.88
C ALA A 13 -17.22 -14.09 2.30
N GLY A 14 -17.11 -15.42 2.29
CA GLY A 14 -15.85 -16.12 2.57
C GLY A 14 -14.75 -15.79 1.56
N LEU A 15 -15.10 -15.72 0.26
CA LEU A 15 -14.16 -15.33 -0.79
C LEU A 15 -13.67 -13.88 -0.59
N ILE A 16 -14.57 -12.94 -0.34
CA ILE A 16 -14.21 -11.54 -0.07
C ILE A 16 -13.29 -11.46 1.15
N PHE A 17 -13.63 -12.16 2.24
CA PHE A 17 -12.80 -12.20 3.44
C PHE A 17 -11.40 -12.75 3.14
N SER A 18 -11.31 -13.84 2.37
CA SER A 18 -10.03 -14.41 1.96
C SER A 18 -9.19 -13.45 1.12
N LEU A 19 -9.84 -12.68 0.23
CA LEU A 19 -9.18 -11.65 -0.58
C LEU A 19 -8.65 -10.52 0.29
N LEU A 20 -9.43 -10.00 1.25
CA LEU A 20 -8.98 -8.97 2.18
C LEU A 20 -7.74 -9.44 2.96
N VAL A 21 -7.79 -10.64 3.54
CA VAL A 21 -6.65 -11.19 4.29
C VAL A 21 -5.41 -11.32 3.40
N ARG A 22 -5.58 -11.75 2.14
CA ARG A 22 -4.47 -11.88 1.19
C ARG A 22 -3.88 -10.53 0.81
N VAL A 23 -4.72 -9.52 0.57
CA VAL A 23 -4.29 -8.15 0.25
C VAL A 23 -3.56 -7.53 1.44
N VAL A 24 -4.09 -7.67 2.66
CA VAL A 24 -3.43 -7.17 3.87
C VAL A 24 -2.07 -7.83 4.08
N ARG A 25 -1.98 -9.16 3.93
CA ARG A 25 -0.69 -9.86 4.04
C ARG A 25 0.32 -9.41 2.98
N ALA A 26 -0.14 -9.21 1.75
CA ALA A 26 0.71 -8.69 0.68
C ALA A 26 1.19 -7.27 0.99
N ALA A 27 0.29 -6.40 1.44
CA ALA A 27 0.60 -5.02 1.82
C ALA A 27 1.61 -4.97 2.97
N LEU A 28 1.43 -5.80 4.02
CA LEU A 28 2.37 -5.88 5.14
C LEU A 28 3.77 -6.31 4.69
N GLY A 29 3.88 -7.31 3.81
CA GLY A 29 5.18 -7.74 3.26
C GLY A 29 5.87 -6.62 2.47
N THR A 30 5.11 -5.91 1.64
CA THR A 30 5.60 -4.74 0.91
C THR A 30 6.04 -3.63 1.86
N LEU A 31 5.24 -3.30 2.88
CA LEU A 31 5.56 -2.26 3.88
C LEU A 31 6.81 -2.59 4.68
N ILE A 32 7.00 -3.86 5.09
CA ILE A 32 8.20 -4.30 5.81
C ILE A 32 9.43 -4.14 4.91
N THR A 33 9.32 -4.56 3.65
CA THR A 33 10.42 -4.44 2.67
C THR A 33 10.77 -2.98 2.42
N LEU A 34 9.76 -2.13 2.21
CA LEU A 34 9.93 -0.68 2.05
C LEU A 34 10.57 -0.06 3.30
N GLY A 35 10.09 -0.42 4.48
CA GLY A 35 10.65 0.03 5.76
C GLY A 35 12.11 -0.37 5.92
N LEU A 36 12.48 -1.60 5.55
CA LEU A 36 13.88 -2.07 5.56
C LEU A 36 14.77 -1.29 4.58
N VAL A 37 14.28 -1.03 3.36
CA VAL A 37 15.01 -0.23 2.37
C VAL A 37 15.22 1.20 2.88
N LEU A 38 14.17 1.81 3.44
CA LEU A 38 14.24 3.15 4.03
C LEU A 38 15.18 3.20 5.23
N LEU A 39 15.16 2.19 6.10
CA LEU A 39 16.09 2.05 7.21
C LEU A 39 17.54 1.91 6.72
N ALA A 40 17.77 1.11 5.68
CA ALA A 40 19.09 0.98 5.07
C ALA A 40 19.57 2.32 4.49
N LEU A 41 18.69 3.05 3.80
CA LEU A 41 19.00 4.37 3.25
C LEU A 41 19.29 5.39 4.37
N GLN A 42 18.49 5.38 5.44
CA GLN A 42 18.71 6.23 6.61
C GLN A 42 20.03 5.90 7.31
N PHE A 43 20.38 4.63 7.43
CA PHE A 43 21.62 4.20 8.06
C PHE A 43 22.86 4.51 7.21
N LEU A 44 22.80 4.29 5.90
CA LEU A 44 23.94 4.45 5.00
C LEU A 44 24.15 5.90 4.55
N PHE A 45 23.07 6.66 4.33
CA PHE A 45 23.11 7.99 3.73
C PHE A 45 22.58 9.10 4.66
N GLY A 46 21.99 8.75 5.82
CA GLY A 46 21.38 9.72 6.72
C GLY A 46 20.04 10.29 6.25
N ILE A 47 19.48 9.79 5.15
CA ILE A 47 18.24 10.29 4.55
C ILE A 47 17.04 9.70 5.28
N SER A 48 16.17 10.55 5.80
CA SER A 48 14.92 10.13 6.44
C SER A 48 13.80 9.94 5.42
N PHE A 49 12.77 9.19 5.81
CA PHE A 49 11.55 9.07 5.01
C PHE A 49 10.91 10.43 4.68
N ASN A 50 10.99 11.39 5.62
CA ASN A 50 10.43 12.71 5.43
C ASN A 50 11.15 13.50 4.32
N ASP A 51 12.46 13.29 4.15
CA ASP A 51 13.24 13.96 3.12
C ASP A 51 12.82 13.47 1.72
N ILE A 52 12.61 12.16 1.57
CA ILE A 52 12.11 11.57 0.31
C ILE A 52 10.71 12.13 -0.01
N TRP A 53 9.85 12.22 1.00
CA TRP A 53 8.49 12.74 0.81
C TRP A 53 8.50 14.22 0.40
N GLN A 54 9.36 15.04 1.02
CA GLN A 54 9.51 16.44 0.65
C GLN A 54 10.02 16.61 -0.78
N GLU A 55 11.02 15.81 -1.18
CA GLU A 55 11.55 15.81 -2.55
C GLU A 55 10.45 15.45 -3.57
N MET A 56 9.67 14.41 -3.30
CA MET A 56 8.53 14.04 -4.14
C MET A 56 7.48 15.16 -4.24
N ALA A 57 7.13 15.79 -3.12
CA ALA A 57 6.19 16.90 -3.08
C ALA A 57 6.71 18.15 -3.80
N GLN A 58 8.02 18.35 -3.83
CA GLN A 58 8.66 19.42 -4.58
C GLN A 58 8.63 19.15 -6.08
N LEU A 59 8.97 17.93 -6.51
CA LEU A 59 8.85 17.52 -7.91
C LEU A 59 7.42 17.67 -8.43
N TRP A 60 6.43 17.26 -7.64
CA TRP A 60 5.02 17.43 -8.01
C TRP A 60 4.65 18.91 -8.23
N ARG A 61 5.06 19.79 -7.31
CA ARG A 61 4.85 21.24 -7.45
C ARG A 61 5.56 21.82 -8.68
N SER A 62 6.77 21.36 -8.99
CA SER A 62 7.49 21.76 -10.20
C SER A 62 6.79 21.30 -11.48
N LEU A 63 6.17 20.11 -11.47
CA LEU A 63 5.37 19.62 -12.59
C LEU A 63 4.08 20.44 -12.75
N GLU A 64 3.38 20.76 -11.66
CA GLU A 64 2.21 21.64 -11.71
C GLU A 64 2.55 23.00 -12.31
N GLN A 65 3.68 23.60 -11.91
CA GLN A 65 4.15 24.88 -12.46
C GLN A 65 4.58 24.81 -13.92
N ALA A 66 5.05 23.66 -14.40
CA ALA A 66 5.48 23.49 -15.79
C ALA A 66 4.30 23.24 -16.75
N ILE A 67 3.14 22.84 -16.21
CA ILE A 67 1.94 22.52 -17.00
C ILE A 67 0.89 23.65 -16.91
N ALA A 68 0.96 24.52 -15.89
CA ALA A 68 0.14 25.73 -15.72
C ALA A 68 0.66 26.92 -16.54
#